data_AF-A0A1F2RQ14-F1
#
_entry.id   AF-A0A1F2RQ14-F1
#
_cell.length_a   1.000
_cell.length_b   1.000
_cell.length_c   1.000
_cell.angle_alpha   90.00
_cell.angle_beta   90.00
_cell.angle_gamma   90.00
#
_symmetry.space_group_name_H-M   'P 1'
#
loop_
_entity.id
_entity.type
_entity.pdbx_description
1 polymer ?
#
loop_
_entity_poly.entity_id
_entity_poly.type
_entity_poly.pdbx_seq_one_letter_code
_entity_poly.pdbx_strand_id
1 'polypeptide(L)'
;MNDFLPVIRDILRHFLSVSPMKGARLKPLVALEFERRTKTKFQNAFWMHVKFSDLLREVGDLVEIEVPSGPGDILVRLRVAEGAQPSITPASPYAALHPYIQPELWHAFNNPDTQRRRFYHRQTKEVLHFVDGQVSDLAYEKRVRADRDFVEIKPILGSQHSAWMKEFIRSQSIPETLQRSLQSIAEIPYSSSLNRTFTLALDRSADAWRRFRTGKVIDLIRKWAEENNVALPELIRVPPERVMRESIEAATASSVAAVAEMPEARKMLHAILDSLDDADLGQVLIPASLLAKIVGRRI
;
A
#
# COMPACT_ATOMS: atom_id res chain seq x y z
N MET A 1 5.02 -20.89 -28.76
CA MET A 1 4.16 -19.96 -27.99
C MET A 1 4.54 -20.11 -26.55
N ASN A 2 5.03 -19.04 -25.91
CA ASN A 2 5.33 -19.07 -24.48
C ASN A 2 4.01 -19.15 -23.73
N ASP A 3 3.76 -20.25 -23.03
CA ASP A 3 2.60 -20.38 -22.17
C ASP A 3 2.85 -19.54 -20.90
N PHE A 4 2.19 -18.39 -20.86
CA PHE A 4 2.30 -17.42 -19.78
C PHE A 4 1.27 -17.65 -18.67
N LEU A 5 0.35 -18.61 -18.84
CA LEU A 5 -0.71 -18.89 -17.87
C LEU A 5 -0.17 -19.36 -16.51
N PRO A 6 0.86 -20.24 -16.41
CA PRO A 6 1.42 -20.62 -15.11
C PRO A 6 1.92 -19.42 -14.30
N VAL A 7 2.57 -18.46 -14.98
CA VAL A 7 3.09 -17.23 -14.35
C VAL A 7 1.95 -16.36 -13.84
N ILE A 8 0.88 -16.19 -14.62
CA ILE A 8 -0.31 -15.45 -14.18
C ILE A 8 -0.99 -16.11 -13.01
N ARG A 9 -1.13 -17.44 -13.02
CA ARG A 9 -1.73 -18.20 -11.91
C ARG A 9 -0.98 -17.98 -10.61
N ASP A 10 0.35 -17.99 -10.65
CA ASP A 10 1.16 -17.73 -9.46
C ASP A 10 1.07 -16.28 -8.97
N ILE A 11 1.04 -15.33 -9.89
CA ILE A 11 0.87 -13.90 -9.55
C ILE A 11 -0.52 -13.67 -8.93
N LEU A 12 -1.57 -14.26 -9.49
CA LEU A 12 -2.94 -14.16 -8.96
C LEU A 12 -3.05 -14.81 -7.58
N ARG A 13 -2.45 -15.99 -7.37
CA ARG A 13 -2.34 -16.59 -6.03
C ARG A 13 -1.68 -15.66 -5.05
N HIS A 14 -0.57 -15.04 -5.42
CA HIS A 14 0.17 -14.13 -4.55
C HIS A 14 -0.67 -12.91 -4.12
N PHE A 15 -1.37 -12.27 -5.06
CA PHE A 15 -2.15 -11.07 -4.72
C PHE A 15 -3.47 -11.40 -4.01
N LEU A 16 -4.13 -12.50 -4.39
CA LEU A 16 -5.45 -12.86 -3.89
C LEU A 16 -5.40 -13.78 -2.65
N SER A 17 -4.23 -14.28 -2.24
CA SER A 17 -4.08 -15.03 -0.98
C SER A 17 -4.29 -14.17 0.26
N VAL A 18 -4.18 -12.84 0.13
CA VAL A 18 -4.32 -11.89 1.24
C VAL A 18 -5.79 -11.46 1.41
N SER A 19 -6.44 -11.05 0.33
CA SER A 19 -7.85 -10.66 0.34
C SER A 19 -8.41 -10.62 -1.09
N PRO A 20 -9.75 -10.67 -1.26
CA PRO A 20 -10.39 -10.33 -2.51
C PRO A 20 -9.96 -8.93 -3.00
N MET A 21 -9.84 -8.74 -4.32
CA MET A 21 -9.42 -7.49 -4.92
C MET A 21 -10.35 -7.06 -6.05
N LYS A 22 -10.55 -5.75 -6.17
CA LYS A 22 -11.26 -5.14 -7.30
C LYS A 22 -10.44 -5.27 -8.60
N GLY A 23 -11.09 -5.60 -9.72
CA GLY A 23 -10.46 -5.87 -11.01
C GLY A 23 -9.58 -4.73 -11.53
N ALA A 24 -10.03 -3.49 -11.40
CA ALA A 24 -9.28 -2.29 -11.79
C ALA A 24 -8.02 -2.08 -10.94
N ARG A 25 -8.00 -2.58 -9.69
CA ARG A 25 -6.81 -2.55 -8.83
C ARG A 25 -5.90 -3.75 -9.06
N LEU A 26 -6.48 -4.92 -9.34
CA LEU A 26 -5.74 -6.15 -9.56
C LEU A 26 -4.97 -6.12 -10.89
N LYS A 27 -5.59 -5.65 -11.98
CA LYS A 27 -4.99 -5.59 -13.32
C LYS A 27 -3.61 -4.91 -13.36
N PRO A 28 -3.41 -3.67 -12.87
CA PRO A 28 -2.11 -3.01 -12.94
C PRO A 28 -1.04 -3.71 -12.10
N LEU A 29 -1.42 -4.34 -10.98
CA LEU A 29 -0.48 -5.08 -10.12
C LEU A 29 -0.02 -6.38 -10.78
N VAL A 30 -0.97 -7.12 -11.36
CA VAL A 30 -0.68 -8.33 -12.13
C VAL A 30 0.19 -8.00 -13.35
N ALA A 31 -0.14 -6.93 -14.07
CA ALA A 31 0.65 -6.49 -15.23
C ALA A 31 2.08 -6.10 -14.84
N LEU A 32 2.26 -5.32 -13.77
CA LEU A 32 3.58 -4.90 -13.30
C LEU A 32 4.44 -6.11 -12.89
N GLU A 33 3.88 -7.03 -12.11
CA GLU A 33 4.60 -8.20 -11.63
C GLU A 33 4.89 -9.20 -12.77
N PHE A 34 3.97 -9.32 -13.73
CA PHE A 34 4.16 -10.14 -14.93
C PHE A 34 5.32 -9.62 -15.78
N GLU A 35 5.36 -8.32 -16.06
CA GLU A 35 6.42 -7.68 -16.84
C GLU A 35 7.78 -7.83 -16.14
N ARG A 36 7.80 -7.73 -14.81
CA ARG A 36 9.00 -7.94 -14.00
C ARG A 36 9.58 -9.35 -14.16
N ARG A 37 8.71 -10.37 -14.13
CA ARG A 37 9.10 -11.80 -14.20
C ARG A 37 9.44 -12.27 -15.60
N THR A 38 8.69 -11.84 -16.61
CA THR A 38 8.77 -12.39 -17.97
C THR A 38 9.54 -11.53 -18.95
N LYS A 39 9.89 -10.29 -18.55
CA LYS A 39 10.48 -9.26 -19.43
C LYS A 39 9.64 -8.98 -20.70
N THR A 40 8.37 -9.39 -20.70
CA THR A 40 7.43 -9.25 -21.81
C THR A 40 6.29 -8.36 -21.38
N LYS A 41 5.87 -7.41 -22.23
CA LYS A 41 4.72 -6.54 -21.94
C LYS A 41 3.46 -7.35 -21.73
N PHE A 42 2.71 -7.05 -20.67
CA PHE A 42 1.49 -7.78 -20.32
C PHE A 42 0.49 -7.76 -21.49
N GLN A 43 0.35 -6.61 -22.16
CA GLN A 43 -0.55 -6.45 -23.31
C GLN A 43 -0.12 -7.28 -24.51
N ASN A 44 1.18 -7.52 -24.70
CA ASN A 44 1.71 -8.33 -25.80
C ASN A 44 1.57 -9.83 -25.52
N ALA A 45 1.68 -10.23 -24.24
CA ALA A 45 1.47 -11.62 -23.82
C ALA A 45 -0.01 -12.03 -23.87
N PHE A 46 -0.91 -11.09 -23.55
CA PHE A 46 -2.35 -11.33 -23.44
C PHE A 46 -3.17 -10.53 -24.45
N TRP A 47 -2.60 -10.27 -25.64
CA TRP A 47 -3.23 -9.49 -26.71
C TRP A 47 -4.59 -10.06 -27.17
N MET A 48 -4.80 -11.37 -26.96
CA MET A 48 -6.04 -12.10 -27.26
C MET A 48 -7.18 -11.74 -26.29
N HIS A 49 -6.88 -11.20 -25.11
CA HIS A 49 -7.84 -10.85 -24.07
C HIS A 49 -8.13 -9.35 -24.09
N VAL A 50 -9.19 -8.98 -24.81
CA VAL A 50 -9.62 -7.57 -24.94
C VAL A 50 -9.92 -6.96 -23.57
N LYS A 51 -10.52 -7.74 -22.65
CA LYS A 51 -10.76 -7.32 -21.27
C LYS A 51 -9.99 -8.20 -20.29
N PHE A 52 -9.59 -7.60 -19.17
CA PHE A 52 -8.95 -8.34 -18.07
C PHE A 52 -9.86 -9.44 -17.49
N SER A 53 -11.19 -9.22 -17.51
CA SER A 53 -12.16 -10.26 -17.16
C SER A 53 -12.07 -11.51 -18.04
N ASP A 54 -11.68 -11.36 -19.31
CA ASP A 54 -11.60 -12.49 -20.25
C ASP A 54 -10.39 -13.39 -19.90
N LEU A 55 -9.27 -12.77 -19.51
CA LEU A 55 -8.12 -13.48 -18.96
C LEU A 55 -8.47 -14.18 -17.63
N LEU A 56 -9.21 -13.53 -16.74
CA LEU A 56 -9.62 -14.13 -15.47
C LEU A 56 -10.56 -15.33 -15.66
N ARG A 57 -11.39 -15.34 -16.71
CA ARG A 57 -12.23 -16.50 -17.06
C ARG A 57 -11.41 -17.71 -17.50
N GLU A 58 -10.28 -17.50 -18.18
CA GLU A 58 -9.39 -18.58 -18.60
C GLU A 58 -8.71 -19.29 -17.41
N VAL A 59 -8.51 -18.57 -16.31
CA VAL A 59 -8.07 -19.13 -15.01
C VAL A 59 -9.22 -19.27 -14.01
N GLY A 60 -10.46 -19.45 -14.50
CA GLY A 60 -11.67 -19.50 -13.68
C GLY A 60 -11.74 -20.72 -12.74
N ASP A 61 -10.86 -21.70 -12.90
CA ASP A 61 -10.64 -22.79 -11.95
C ASP A 61 -9.91 -22.31 -10.68
N LEU A 62 -9.12 -21.24 -10.78
CA LEU A 62 -8.35 -20.65 -9.68
C LEU A 62 -9.07 -19.49 -8.99
N VAL A 63 -9.82 -18.68 -9.76
CA VAL A 63 -10.44 -17.45 -9.26
C VAL A 63 -11.95 -17.47 -9.43
N GLU A 64 -12.63 -16.84 -8.48
CA GLU A 64 -14.05 -16.55 -8.55
C GLU A 64 -14.23 -15.05 -8.81
N ILE A 65 -15.13 -14.71 -9.75
CA ILE A 65 -15.41 -13.35 -10.18
C ILE A 65 -16.84 -13.02 -9.77
N GLU A 66 -17.00 -12.07 -8.86
CA GLU A 66 -18.29 -11.53 -8.46
C GLU A 66 -18.55 -10.25 -9.25
N VAL A 67 -19.58 -10.30 -10.11
CA VAL A 67 -20.01 -9.16 -10.92
C VAL A 67 -21.09 -8.41 -10.14
N PRO A 68 -20.91 -7.11 -9.84
CA PRO A 68 -21.92 -6.36 -9.11
C PRO A 68 -23.22 -6.25 -9.93
N SER A 69 -24.37 -6.28 -9.26
CA SER A 69 -25.71 -6.18 -9.88
C SER A 69 -26.03 -4.82 -10.53
N GLY A 70 -25.07 -3.90 -10.56
CA GLY A 70 -25.19 -2.54 -11.11
C GLY A 70 -23.85 -2.04 -11.65
N PRO A 71 -23.70 -0.74 -11.96
CA PRO A 71 -22.43 -0.20 -12.42
C PRO A 71 -21.37 -0.35 -11.32
N GLY A 72 -20.32 -1.11 -11.60
CA GLY A 72 -19.28 -1.39 -10.62
C GLY A 72 -18.15 -2.23 -11.18
N ASP A 73 -17.02 -2.21 -10.49
CA ASP A 73 -15.87 -3.03 -10.81
C ASP A 73 -16.07 -4.47 -10.30
N ILE A 74 -15.51 -5.44 -11.00
CA ILE A 74 -15.58 -6.85 -10.60
C ILE A 74 -14.77 -7.08 -9.33
N LEU A 75 -15.26 -7.92 -8.43
CA LEU A 75 -14.49 -8.41 -7.28
C LEU A 75 -13.92 -9.79 -7.61
N VAL A 76 -12.63 -9.99 -7.40
CA VAL A 76 -11.92 -11.22 -7.73
C VAL A 76 -11.38 -11.83 -6.44
N ARG A 77 -11.65 -13.12 -6.19
CA ARG A 77 -11.14 -13.87 -5.03
C ARG A 77 -10.60 -15.23 -5.46
N LEU A 78 -9.73 -15.86 -4.65
CA LEU A 78 -9.32 -17.24 -4.89
C LEU A 78 -10.50 -18.18 -4.63
N ARG A 79 -10.69 -19.14 -5.54
CA ARG A 79 -11.61 -20.25 -5.33
C ARG A 79 -11.02 -21.16 -4.25
N VAL A 80 -11.76 -21.35 -3.16
CA VAL A 80 -11.38 -22.34 -2.13
C VAL A 80 -11.61 -23.72 -2.75
N ALA A 81 -10.56 -24.54 -2.86
CA ALA A 81 -10.73 -25.94 -3.26
C ALA A 81 -11.59 -26.63 -2.19
N GLU A 82 -12.74 -27.19 -2.59
CA GLU A 82 -13.56 -28.03 -1.71
C GLU A 82 -12.69 -29.16 -1.17
N GLY A 83 -12.43 -29.13 0.14
CA GLY A 83 -11.67 -30.16 0.86
C GLY A 83 -10.30 -29.75 1.41
N ALA A 84 -9.79 -28.55 1.15
CA ALA A 84 -8.54 -28.09 1.77
C ALA A 84 -8.82 -27.34 3.07
N GLN A 85 -8.53 -27.97 4.22
CA GLN A 85 -8.36 -27.25 5.49
C GLN A 85 -7.36 -26.09 5.29
N PRO A 86 -7.54 -24.96 6.00
CA PRO A 86 -6.67 -23.80 5.83
C PRO A 86 -5.23 -24.16 6.22
N SER A 87 -4.39 -24.39 5.22
CA SER A 87 -2.95 -24.47 5.36
C SER A 87 -2.45 -23.09 5.75
N ILE A 88 -2.32 -22.88 7.07
CA ILE A 88 -1.59 -21.76 7.65
C ILE A 88 -0.15 -21.89 7.16
N THR A 89 0.14 -21.24 6.03
CA THR A 89 1.49 -21.10 5.51
C THR A 89 2.07 -19.85 6.16
N PRO A 90 3.30 -19.91 6.72
CA PRO A 90 3.78 -18.91 7.64
C PRO A 90 3.81 -17.53 7.01
N ALA A 91 3.36 -16.56 7.81
CA ALA A 91 3.39 -15.15 7.49
C ALA A 91 4.77 -14.75 6.96
N SER A 92 4.80 -13.90 5.93
CA SER A 92 6.00 -13.15 5.57
C SER A 92 6.62 -12.59 6.86
N PRO A 93 7.95 -12.71 7.07
CA PRO A 93 8.62 -12.32 8.31
C PRO A 93 8.48 -10.81 8.64
N TYR A 94 7.93 -10.00 7.72
CA TYR A 94 7.58 -8.61 7.97
C TYR A 94 6.20 -8.39 8.64
N ALA A 95 5.32 -9.40 8.66
CA ALA A 95 3.97 -9.29 9.24
C ALA A 95 3.90 -9.71 10.71
N ALA A 96 4.99 -10.22 11.29
CA ALA A 96 4.97 -10.94 12.55
C ALA A 96 5.08 -10.08 13.83
N LEU A 97 5.22 -8.76 13.72
CA LEU A 97 5.51 -7.90 14.89
C LEU A 97 4.66 -6.64 14.98
N HIS A 98 3.70 -6.42 14.08
CA HIS A 98 2.94 -5.18 14.05
C HIS A 98 1.42 -5.39 14.15
N PRO A 99 0.71 -4.56 14.94
CA PRO A 99 -0.74 -4.61 15.00
C PRO A 99 -1.32 -4.37 13.60
N TYR A 100 -2.13 -5.30 13.13
CA TYR A 100 -2.73 -5.24 11.80
C TYR A 100 -4.03 -4.44 11.86
N ILE A 101 -4.07 -3.32 11.13
CA ILE A 101 -5.27 -2.51 10.90
C ILE A 101 -5.83 -2.87 9.53
N GLN A 102 -7.15 -3.07 9.43
CA GLN A 102 -7.80 -3.32 8.14
C GLN A 102 -7.50 -2.18 7.14
N PRO A 103 -7.12 -2.47 5.88
CA PRO A 103 -6.71 -1.44 4.92
C PRO A 103 -7.73 -0.32 4.73
N GLU A 104 -9.01 -0.65 4.66
CA GLU A 104 -10.12 0.29 4.47
C GLU A 104 -10.23 1.25 5.66
N LEU A 105 -10.08 0.73 6.87
CA LEU A 105 -10.06 1.51 8.11
C LEU A 105 -8.82 2.40 8.14
N TRP A 106 -7.64 1.87 7.79
CA TRP A 106 -6.41 2.65 7.68
C TRP A 106 -6.58 3.82 6.71
N HIS A 107 -7.18 3.58 5.54
CA HIS A 107 -7.46 4.63 4.55
C HIS A 107 -8.47 5.66 5.04
N ALA A 108 -9.49 5.24 5.78
CA ALA A 108 -10.46 6.15 6.38
C ALA A 108 -9.77 7.14 7.33
N PHE A 109 -8.88 6.69 8.20
CA PHE A 109 -8.16 7.60 9.09
C PHE A 109 -7.09 8.43 8.37
N ASN A 110 -6.36 7.87 7.41
CA ASN A 110 -5.15 8.52 6.85
C ASN A 110 -5.38 9.36 5.59
N ASN A 111 -6.56 9.33 4.99
CA ASN A 111 -6.89 10.24 3.89
C ASN A 111 -7.28 11.60 4.47
N PRO A 112 -6.53 12.70 4.23
CA PRO A 112 -6.80 14.01 4.83
C PRO A 112 -7.96 14.78 4.17
N ASP A 113 -8.58 14.26 3.11
CA ASP A 113 -9.70 14.89 2.41
C ASP A 113 -10.90 15.08 3.35
N THR A 114 -11.19 16.34 3.71
CA THR A 114 -12.26 16.71 4.63
C THR A 114 -13.63 16.73 3.96
N GLN A 115 -13.72 16.74 2.63
CA GLN A 115 -14.99 16.67 1.90
C GLN A 115 -15.53 15.23 1.82
N ARG A 116 -14.65 14.26 2.00
CA ARG A 116 -15.02 12.85 2.10
C ARG A 116 -15.54 12.54 3.50
N ARG A 117 -16.74 12.01 3.60
CA ARG A 117 -17.27 11.44 4.83
C ARG A 117 -17.00 9.95 4.88
N ARG A 118 -16.79 9.43 6.09
CA ARG A 118 -16.29 8.07 6.32
C ARG A 118 -17.03 7.50 7.51
N PHE A 119 -17.49 6.26 7.39
CA PHE A 119 -18.28 5.60 8.41
C PHE A 119 -17.81 4.17 8.58
N TYR A 120 -17.89 3.67 9.80
CA TYR A 120 -17.69 2.28 10.16
C TYR A 120 -18.99 1.71 10.70
N HIS A 121 -19.39 0.54 10.20
CA HIS A 121 -20.55 -0.15 10.71
C HIS A 121 -20.16 -1.07 11.87
N ARG A 122 -20.75 -0.88 13.06
CA ARG A 122 -20.41 -1.66 14.27
C ARG A 122 -20.53 -3.17 14.10
N GLN A 123 -21.64 -3.64 13.51
CA GLN A 123 -21.90 -5.07 13.35
C GLN A 123 -21.19 -5.70 12.14
N THR A 124 -21.36 -5.15 10.94
CA THR A 124 -20.81 -5.74 9.71
C THR A 124 -19.33 -5.46 9.51
N LYS A 125 -18.77 -4.51 10.27
CA LYS A 125 -17.37 -4.05 10.17
C LYS A 125 -17.03 -3.41 8.83
N GLU A 126 -18.05 -3.07 8.03
CA GLU A 126 -17.91 -2.39 6.76
C GLU A 126 -17.44 -0.95 6.98
N VAL A 127 -16.49 -0.49 6.16
CA VAL A 127 -16.10 0.91 6.08
C VAL A 127 -16.69 1.50 4.80
N LEU A 128 -17.55 2.49 4.95
CA LEU A 128 -18.12 3.25 3.85
C LEU A 128 -17.52 4.65 3.80
N HIS A 129 -17.36 5.19 2.59
CA HIS A 129 -17.00 6.58 2.42
C HIS A 129 -17.62 7.15 1.15
N PHE A 130 -17.99 8.43 1.20
CA PHE A 130 -18.56 9.15 0.07
C PHE A 130 -18.22 10.63 0.14
N VAL A 131 -18.41 11.36 -0.96
CA VAL A 131 -18.28 12.82 -0.98
C VAL A 131 -19.68 13.42 -1.03
N ASP A 132 -19.98 14.35 -0.12
CA ASP A 132 -21.29 14.98 -0.06
C ASP A 132 -21.64 15.66 -1.40
N GLY A 133 -22.84 15.41 -1.90
CA GLY A 133 -23.34 16.00 -3.15
C GLY A 133 -22.96 15.26 -4.44
N GLN A 134 -22.21 14.16 -4.37
CA GLN A 134 -21.99 13.32 -5.56
C GLN A 134 -23.17 12.36 -5.79
N VAL A 135 -23.74 12.42 -7.00
CA VAL A 135 -24.93 11.64 -7.39
C VAL A 135 -24.72 10.12 -7.28
N SER A 136 -23.49 9.64 -7.53
CA SER A 136 -23.10 8.23 -7.37
C SER A 136 -23.21 7.72 -5.94
N ASP A 137 -23.22 8.63 -4.96
CA ASP A 137 -23.04 8.30 -3.55
C ASP A 137 -24.33 8.42 -2.73
N LEU A 138 -25.43 8.86 -3.35
CA LEU A 138 -26.75 9.03 -2.70
C LEU A 138 -27.26 7.73 -2.05
N ALA A 139 -26.88 6.56 -2.57
CA ALA A 139 -27.24 5.27 -1.98
C ALA A 139 -26.50 5.03 -0.65
N TYR A 140 -25.21 5.38 -0.57
CA TYR A 140 -24.43 5.25 0.66
C TYR A 140 -24.89 6.25 1.71
N GLU A 141 -25.19 7.49 1.31
CA GLU A 141 -25.72 8.51 2.20
C GLU A 141 -27.06 8.08 2.82
N LYS A 142 -27.96 7.49 2.03
CA LYS A 142 -29.23 6.92 2.52
C LYS A 142 -29.01 5.77 3.49
N ARG A 143 -28.09 4.84 3.20
CA ARG A 143 -27.76 3.71 4.09
C ARG A 143 -27.26 4.22 5.44
N VAL A 144 -26.31 5.16 5.44
CA VAL A 144 -25.74 5.71 6.67
C VAL A 144 -26.77 6.51 7.49
N ARG A 145 -27.71 7.21 6.84
CA ARG A 145 -28.80 7.90 7.56
C ARG A 145 -29.85 6.95 8.14
N ALA A 146 -30.12 5.84 7.46
CA ALA A 146 -31.14 4.88 7.87
C ALA A 146 -30.67 3.97 9.02
N ASP A 147 -29.36 3.70 9.09
CA ASP A 147 -28.78 2.74 10.02
C ASP A 147 -27.88 3.43 11.07
N ARG A 148 -28.27 3.29 12.34
CA ARG A 148 -27.59 3.91 13.49
C ARG A 148 -26.31 3.20 13.91
N ASP A 149 -26.02 2.02 13.36
CA ASP A 149 -24.78 1.30 13.62
C ASP A 149 -23.60 1.85 12.82
N PHE A 150 -23.83 2.77 11.87
CA PHE A 150 -22.76 3.56 11.27
C PHE A 150 -22.28 4.65 12.22
N VAL A 151 -21.00 4.60 12.55
CA VAL A 151 -20.29 5.62 13.32
C VAL A 151 -19.30 6.37 12.43
N GLU A 152 -19.29 7.70 12.52
CA GLU A 152 -18.45 8.54 11.68
C GLU A 152 -16.98 8.44 12.10
N ILE A 153 -16.10 8.25 11.13
CA ILE A 153 -14.65 8.30 11.30
C ILE A 153 -14.17 9.70 10.95
N LYS A 154 -13.61 10.41 11.93
CA LYS A 154 -12.93 11.68 11.70
C LYS A 154 -11.53 11.42 11.13
N PRO A 155 -11.20 11.93 9.93
CA PRO A 155 -9.88 11.73 9.36
C PRO A 155 -8.81 12.45 10.19
N ILE A 156 -7.59 11.91 10.14
CA ILE A 156 -6.40 12.59 10.64
C ILE A 156 -6.11 13.75 9.69
N LEU A 157 -6.06 14.95 10.24
CA LEU A 157 -5.84 16.15 9.43
C LEU A 157 -4.43 16.17 8.86
N GLY A 158 -4.28 16.78 7.69
CA GLY A 158 -2.97 16.95 7.06
C GLY A 158 -1.97 17.68 7.97
N SER A 159 -2.42 18.68 8.72
CA SER A 159 -1.61 19.41 9.71
C SER A 159 -1.07 18.50 10.82
N GLN A 160 -1.86 17.52 11.26
CA GLN A 160 -1.45 16.56 12.28
C GLN A 160 -0.38 15.59 11.74
N HIS A 161 -0.53 15.14 10.50
CA HIS A 161 0.52 14.35 9.84
C HIS A 161 1.82 15.13 9.65
N SER A 162 1.75 16.40 9.24
CA SER A 162 2.93 17.27 9.15
C SER A 162 3.58 17.49 10.52
N ALA A 163 2.78 17.67 11.58
CA ALA A 163 3.30 17.76 12.95
C ALA A 163 4.05 16.49 13.38
N TRP A 164 3.53 15.31 13.03
CA TRP A 164 4.21 14.04 13.29
C TRP A 164 5.51 13.89 12.51
N MET A 165 5.58 14.35 11.26
CA MET A 165 6.84 14.38 10.51
C MET A 165 7.88 15.25 11.24
N LYS A 166 7.50 16.45 11.68
CA LYS A 166 8.39 17.36 12.43
C LYS A 166 8.82 16.76 13.78
N GLU A 167 7.90 16.10 14.48
CA GLU A 167 8.19 15.39 15.74
C GLU A 167 9.19 14.25 15.51
N PHE A 168 9.00 13.45 14.46
CA PHE A 168 9.90 12.37 14.11
C PHE A 168 11.29 12.87 13.72
N ILE A 169 11.40 13.90 12.88
CA ILE A 169 12.70 14.49 12.51
C ILE A 169 13.47 14.98 13.75
N ARG A 170 12.76 15.52 14.75
CA ARG A 170 13.37 16.00 16.01
C ARG A 170 13.82 14.87 16.92
N SER A 171 13.20 13.69 16.86
CA SER A 171 13.53 12.55 17.72
C SER A 171 14.64 11.65 17.16
N GLN A 172 15.00 11.81 15.89
CA GLN A 172 16.03 11.00 15.24
C GLN A 172 17.39 11.71 15.22
N SER A 173 18.46 10.94 15.40
CA SER A 173 19.83 11.42 15.17
C SER A 173 20.13 11.40 13.67
N ILE A 174 19.74 12.47 12.98
CA ILE A 174 19.90 12.63 11.52
C ILE A 174 20.94 13.75 11.27
N PRO A 175 21.84 13.60 10.26
CA PRO A 175 22.75 14.68 9.88
C PRO A 175 22.00 15.99 9.61
N GLU A 176 22.55 17.11 10.09
CA GLU A 176 21.87 18.41 10.07
C GLU A 176 21.44 18.85 8.66
N THR A 177 22.24 18.54 7.64
CA THR A 177 21.94 18.83 6.23
C THR A 177 20.69 18.08 5.75
N LEU A 178 20.57 16.79 6.07
CA LEU A 178 19.39 15.98 5.77
C LEU A 178 18.19 16.41 6.63
N GLN A 179 18.43 16.82 7.88
CA GLN A 179 17.39 17.32 8.77
C GLN A 179 16.70 18.57 8.20
N ARG A 180 17.48 19.54 7.68
CA ARG A 180 16.93 20.74 7.03
C ARG A 180 16.09 20.41 5.79
N SER A 181 16.54 19.47 4.95
CA SER A 181 15.76 19.01 3.78
C SER A 181 14.48 18.29 4.18
N LEU A 182 14.49 17.49 5.25
CA LEU A 182 13.30 16.81 5.75
C LEU A 182 12.31 17.79 6.39
N GLN A 183 12.81 18.84 7.06
CA GLN A 183 11.98 19.90 7.62
C GLN A 183 11.26 20.68 6.51
N SER A 184 11.95 21.03 5.42
CA SER A 184 11.29 21.72 4.30
C SER A 184 10.19 20.87 3.64
N ILE A 185 10.40 19.55 3.53
CA ILE A 185 9.35 18.61 3.09
C ILE A 185 8.16 18.63 4.05
N ALA A 186 8.41 18.67 5.36
CA ALA A 186 7.36 18.65 6.39
C ALA A 186 6.56 19.97 6.51
N GLU A 187 7.03 21.07 5.90
CA GLU A 187 6.28 22.34 5.80
C GLU A 187 5.25 22.33 4.65
N ILE A 188 5.42 21.44 3.67
CA ILE A 188 4.48 21.31 2.55
C ILE A 188 3.15 20.72 3.07
N PRO A 189 1.98 21.21 2.60
CA PRO A 189 0.69 20.61 2.94
C PRO A 189 0.69 19.10 2.70
N TYR A 190 0.28 18.36 3.73
CA TYR A 190 0.37 16.90 3.70
C TYR A 190 -0.47 16.29 2.57
N SER A 191 0.13 15.31 1.89
CA SER A 191 -0.56 14.38 0.99
C SER A 191 0.02 12.98 1.12
N SER A 192 -0.72 11.96 0.64
CA SER A 192 -0.20 10.58 0.59
C SER A 192 1.09 10.47 -0.25
N SER A 193 1.19 11.24 -1.33
CA SER A 193 2.38 11.35 -2.16
C SER A 193 3.54 11.99 -1.41
N LEU A 194 3.29 13.08 -0.66
CA LEU A 194 4.30 13.70 0.19
C LEU A 194 4.84 12.72 1.23
N ASN A 195 3.96 11.95 1.88
CA ASN A 195 4.38 10.92 2.83
C ASN A 195 5.28 9.86 2.18
N ARG A 196 5.00 9.46 0.93
CA ARG A 196 5.87 8.53 0.18
C ARG A 196 7.24 9.16 -0.05
N THR A 197 7.29 10.41 -0.52
CA THR A 197 8.56 11.15 -0.72
C THR A 197 9.35 11.30 0.57
N PHE A 198 8.69 11.70 1.66
CA PHE A 198 9.29 11.80 2.98
C PHE A 198 9.86 10.47 3.46
N THR A 199 9.10 9.37 3.31
CA THR A 199 9.55 8.02 3.68
C THR A 199 10.77 7.58 2.87
N LEU A 200 10.82 7.91 1.58
CA LEU A 200 11.98 7.61 0.73
C LEU A 200 13.20 8.45 1.11
N ALA A 201 13.02 9.71 1.48
CA ALA A 201 14.10 10.60 1.88
C ALA A 201 14.75 10.20 3.22
N LEU A 202 14.05 9.45 4.07
CA LEU A 202 14.56 8.95 5.35
C LEU A 202 15.52 7.76 5.21
N ASP A 203 15.53 7.06 4.07
CA ASP A 203 16.40 5.91 3.82
C ASP A 203 16.41 4.89 4.98
N ARG A 204 17.51 4.78 5.74
CA ARG A 204 17.65 3.87 6.89
C ARG A 204 16.65 4.12 8.02
N SER A 205 16.13 5.34 8.14
CA SER A 205 15.13 5.72 9.16
C SER A 205 13.69 5.49 8.71
N ALA A 206 13.46 4.99 7.49
CA ALA A 206 12.12 4.78 6.94
C ALA A 206 11.27 3.81 7.79
N ASP A 207 11.87 2.71 8.27
CA ASP A 207 11.16 1.75 9.12
C ASP A 207 10.82 2.31 10.50
N ALA A 208 11.72 3.13 11.07
CA ALA A 208 11.44 3.85 12.31
C ALA A 208 10.26 4.82 12.13
N TRP A 209 10.20 5.53 10.99
CA TRP A 209 9.06 6.40 10.67
C TRP A 209 7.75 5.63 10.52
N ARG A 210 7.76 4.52 9.77
CA ARG A 210 6.57 3.67 9.61
C ARG A 210 6.04 3.22 10.97
N ARG A 211 6.91 2.72 11.85
CA ARG A 211 6.53 2.29 13.20
C ARG A 211 5.98 3.45 14.04
N PHE A 212 6.66 4.59 14.04
CA PHE A 212 6.23 5.79 14.75
C PHE A 212 4.85 6.25 14.31
N ARG A 213 4.63 6.41 12.99
CA ARG A 213 3.35 6.83 12.43
C ARG A 213 2.24 5.81 12.70
N THR A 214 2.52 4.52 12.51
CA THR A 214 1.54 3.46 12.78
C THR A 214 1.11 3.48 14.25
N GLY A 215 2.05 3.66 15.19
CA GLY A 215 1.73 3.83 16.61
C GLY A 215 0.77 4.99 16.87
N LYS A 216 1.08 6.18 16.33
CA LYS A 216 0.20 7.36 16.46
C LYS A 216 -1.20 7.13 15.88
N VAL A 217 -1.30 6.45 14.73
CA VAL A 217 -2.59 6.10 14.12
C VAL A 217 -3.36 5.11 15.00
N ILE A 218 -2.68 4.10 15.54
CA ILE A 218 -3.29 3.12 16.46
C ILE A 218 -3.86 3.81 17.70
N ASP A 219 -3.12 4.75 18.29
CA ASP A 219 -3.58 5.48 19.48
C ASP A 219 -4.86 6.28 19.18
N LEU A 220 -4.94 6.91 18.00
CA LEU A 220 -6.14 7.61 17.57
C LEU A 220 -7.31 6.67 17.28
N ILE A 221 -7.06 5.52 16.64
CA ILE A 221 -8.08 4.50 16.40
C ILE A 221 -8.62 3.98 17.73
N ARG A 222 -7.75 3.75 18.72
CA ARG A 222 -8.16 3.29 20.05
C ARG A 222 -9.09 4.27 20.73
N LYS A 223 -8.67 5.53 20.78
CA LYS A 223 -9.49 6.61 21.36
C LYS A 223 -10.83 6.76 20.64
N TRP A 224 -10.83 6.75 19.31
CA TRP A 224 -12.07 6.82 18.53
C TRP A 224 -12.98 5.63 18.81
N ALA A 225 -12.44 4.42 18.92
CA ALA A 225 -13.21 3.21 19.19
C ALA A 225 -13.85 3.25 20.58
N GLU A 226 -13.12 3.72 21.60
CA GLU A 226 -13.63 3.93 22.96
C GLU A 226 -14.78 4.96 22.96
N GLU A 227 -14.60 6.11 22.32
CA GLU A 227 -15.63 7.17 22.21
C GLU A 227 -16.90 6.70 21.50
N ASN A 228 -16.78 5.75 20.57
CA ASN A 228 -17.87 5.28 19.72
C ASN A 228 -18.40 3.89 20.08
N ASN A 229 -17.97 3.31 21.21
CA ASN A 229 -18.34 1.97 21.68
C ASN A 229 -18.08 0.88 20.62
N VAL A 230 -16.89 0.89 20.02
CA VAL A 230 -16.44 -0.13 19.05
C VAL A 230 -15.37 -1.01 19.71
N ALA A 231 -15.49 -2.33 19.58
CA ALA A 231 -14.57 -3.26 20.23
C ALA A 231 -13.18 -3.26 19.55
N LEU A 232 -12.14 -2.90 20.30
CA LEU A 232 -10.75 -2.82 19.80
C LEU A 232 -10.20 -4.10 19.13
N PRO A 233 -10.48 -5.32 19.63
CA PRO A 233 -10.01 -6.55 19.00
C PRO A 233 -10.53 -6.73 17.56
N GLU A 234 -11.61 -6.04 17.21
CA GLU A 234 -12.20 -6.10 15.87
C GLU A 234 -11.50 -5.18 14.87
N LEU A 235 -10.85 -4.13 15.37
CA LEU A 235 -10.20 -3.08 14.57
C LEU A 235 -8.70 -3.32 14.41
N ILE A 236 -8.07 -3.90 15.43
CA ILE A 236 -6.62 -4.11 15.50
C ILE A 236 -6.36 -5.58 15.83
N ARG A 237 -5.91 -6.36 14.84
CA ARG A 237 -5.53 -7.76 15.04
C ARG A 237 -4.08 -7.83 15.49
N VAL A 238 -3.82 -8.42 16.65
CA VAL A 238 -2.47 -8.76 17.10
C VAL A 238 -2.19 -10.21 16.65
N PRO A 239 -1.09 -10.49 15.93
CA PRO A 239 -0.75 -11.87 15.58
C PRO A 239 -0.56 -12.72 16.85
N PRO A 240 -0.99 -14.00 16.87
CA PRO A 240 -0.80 -14.87 18.03
C PRO A 240 0.70 -15.09 18.33
N GLU A 241 1.06 -15.14 19.62
CA GLU A 241 2.45 -15.22 20.16
C GLU A 241 3.35 -16.27 19.48
N ARG A 242 2.78 -17.34 18.93
CA ARG A 242 3.51 -18.42 18.26
C ARG A 242 4.28 -17.94 17.02
N VAL A 243 3.78 -16.92 16.31
CA VAL A 243 4.43 -16.32 15.13
C VAL A 243 5.60 -15.41 15.50
N MET A 244 5.65 -14.94 16.76
CA MET A 244 6.66 -14.01 17.25
C MET A 244 8.00 -14.69 17.54
N ARG A 245 8.01 -15.98 17.93
CA ARG A 245 9.25 -16.74 18.17
C ARG A 245 9.96 -17.16 16.88
N GLU A 246 9.20 -17.61 15.88
CA GLU A 246 9.76 -18.08 14.60
C GLU A 246 10.38 -16.95 13.76
N SER A 247 9.91 -15.70 13.94
CA SER A 247 10.38 -14.55 13.17
C SER A 247 11.70 -13.94 13.65
N ILE A 248 12.06 -14.15 14.93
CA ILE A 248 13.34 -13.70 15.49
C ILE A 248 14.49 -14.58 14.98
N GLU A 249 14.24 -15.87 14.75
CA GLU A 249 15.24 -16.81 14.21
C GLU A 249 15.45 -16.67 12.69
N ALA A 250 14.44 -16.24 11.93
CA ALA A 250 14.57 -16.03 10.47
C ALA A 250 15.31 -14.72 10.11
N ALA A 251 15.19 -13.67 10.93
CA ALA A 251 15.78 -12.35 10.66
C ALA A 251 17.32 -12.32 10.80
N THR A 252 17.90 -13.20 11.62
CA THR A 252 19.37 -13.31 11.79
C THR A 252 20.05 -14.00 10.61
N ALA A 253 19.34 -14.83 9.84
CA ALA A 253 19.89 -15.52 8.67
C ALA A 253 19.95 -14.65 7.40
N SER A 254 19.08 -13.64 7.28
CA SER A 254 18.91 -12.88 6.03
C SER A 254 19.85 -11.66 5.87
N SER A 255 20.68 -11.35 6.87
CA SER A 255 21.56 -10.17 6.88
C SER A 255 22.84 -10.31 6.03
N VAL A 256 23.14 -11.49 5.47
CA VAL A 256 24.41 -11.76 4.77
C VAL A 256 24.27 -11.67 3.24
N ALA A 257 23.06 -11.72 2.68
CA ALA A 257 22.84 -11.82 1.23
C ALA A 257 22.65 -10.49 0.48
N ALA A 258 22.35 -9.38 1.16
CA ALA A 258 21.90 -8.13 0.51
C ALA A 258 23.02 -7.21 -0.02
N VAL A 259 24.29 -7.61 0.04
CA VAL A 259 25.44 -6.77 -0.38
C VAL A 259 25.85 -7.02 -1.85
N ALA A 260 25.25 -8.00 -2.55
CA ALA A 260 25.76 -8.47 -3.85
C ALA A 260 25.12 -7.83 -5.12
N GLU A 261 23.97 -7.14 -5.05
CA GLU A 261 23.20 -6.72 -6.25
C GLU A 261 23.30 -5.23 -6.66
N MET A 262 24.32 -4.49 -6.20
CA MET A 262 24.58 -3.10 -6.65
C MET A 262 25.10 -2.91 -8.10
N PRO A 263 25.73 -3.88 -8.80
CA PRO A 263 26.34 -3.63 -10.12
C PRO A 263 25.34 -3.45 -11.28
N GLU A 264 24.23 -4.18 -11.31
CA GLU A 264 23.30 -4.18 -12.46
C GLU A 264 22.43 -2.93 -12.53
N ALA A 265 21.94 -2.45 -11.39
CA ALA A 265 21.14 -1.22 -11.33
C ALA A 265 21.92 0.00 -11.84
N ARG A 266 23.24 0.04 -11.59
CA ARG A 266 24.12 1.10 -12.10
C ARG A 266 24.29 1.01 -13.62
N LYS A 267 24.49 -0.19 -14.17
CA LYS A 267 24.62 -0.37 -15.64
C LYS A 267 23.33 0.01 -16.37
N MET A 268 22.18 -0.36 -15.82
CA MET A 268 20.88 -0.02 -16.41
C MET A 268 20.60 1.49 -16.36
N LEU A 269 20.99 2.16 -15.27
CA LEU A 269 20.87 3.62 -15.18
C LEU A 269 21.76 4.35 -16.19
N HIS A 270 23.00 3.87 -16.40
CA HIS A 270 23.88 4.42 -17.44
C HIS A 270 23.31 4.22 -18.84
N ALA A 271 22.81 3.03 -19.16
CA ALA A 271 22.21 2.76 -20.47
C ALA A 271 20.97 3.62 -20.76
N ILE A 272 20.18 3.96 -19.73
CA ILE A 272 19.04 4.89 -19.85
C ILE A 272 19.55 6.31 -20.11
N LEU A 273 20.55 6.78 -19.35
CA LEU A 273 21.11 8.13 -19.53
C LEU A 273 21.77 8.30 -20.90
N ASP A 274 22.46 7.28 -21.40
CA ASP A 274 23.11 7.29 -22.72
C ASP A 274 22.10 7.24 -23.89
N SER A 275 20.85 6.91 -23.60
CA SER A 275 19.76 6.82 -24.60
C SER A 275 18.89 8.08 -24.70
N LEU A 276 19.09 9.06 -23.81
CA LEU A 276 18.36 10.32 -23.82
C LEU A 276 19.14 11.37 -24.61
N ASP A 277 18.43 12.17 -25.40
CA ASP A 277 19.03 13.31 -26.11
C ASP A 277 19.12 14.56 -25.21
N ASP A 278 19.82 15.61 -25.66
CA ASP A 278 20.06 16.83 -24.87
C ASP A 278 18.76 17.57 -24.50
N ALA A 279 17.71 17.43 -25.32
CA ALA A 279 16.41 18.04 -25.05
C ALA A 279 15.65 17.27 -23.95
N ASP A 280 15.74 15.94 -23.96
CA ASP A 280 15.17 15.05 -22.96
C ASP A 280 15.92 15.15 -21.62
N LEU A 281 17.26 15.24 -21.65
CA LEU A 281 18.09 15.45 -20.47
C LEU A 281 17.73 16.76 -19.74
N GLY A 282 17.35 17.80 -20.49
CA GLY A 282 16.89 19.08 -19.93
C GLY A 282 15.55 19.00 -19.19
N GLN A 283 14.74 17.98 -19.46
CA GLN A 283 13.44 17.75 -18.81
C GLN A 283 13.50 16.75 -17.64
N VAL A 284 14.62 16.05 -17.47
CA VAL A 284 14.83 15.17 -16.32
C VAL A 284 14.92 16.02 -15.05
N LEU A 285 13.83 16.05 -14.29
CA LEU A 285 13.78 16.67 -12.97
C LEU A 285 14.68 15.89 -12.01
N ILE A 286 15.93 16.33 -11.87
CA ILE A 286 16.84 15.81 -10.85
C ILE A 286 16.34 16.34 -9.49
N PRO A 287 15.97 15.45 -8.56
CA PRO A 287 15.61 15.88 -7.21
C PRO A 287 16.74 16.69 -6.59
N ALA A 288 16.43 17.81 -5.93
CA ALA A 288 17.43 18.70 -5.34
C ALA A 288 18.41 17.98 -4.37
N SER A 289 17.97 16.87 -3.77
CA SER A 289 18.78 15.99 -2.92
C SER A 289 19.88 15.22 -3.67
N LEU A 290 19.70 14.92 -4.95
CA LEU A 290 20.72 14.33 -5.83
C LEU A 290 21.70 15.39 -6.32
N LEU A 291 21.21 16.58 -6.68
CA LEU A 291 22.02 17.75 -7.04
C LEU A 291 22.98 18.16 -5.90
N ALA A 292 22.49 18.21 -4.66
CA ALA A 292 23.31 18.53 -3.49
C ALA A 292 24.47 17.54 -3.26
N LYS A 293 24.28 16.24 -3.61
CA LYS A 293 25.32 15.21 -3.50
C LYS A 293 26.40 15.32 -4.60
N ILE A 294 26.05 15.86 -5.76
CA ILE A 294 26.98 16.05 -6.89
C ILE A 294 27.81 17.32 -6.69
N VAL A 295 27.19 18.41 -6.24
CA VAL A 295 27.86 19.69 -5.98
C VAL A 295 28.76 19.62 -4.73
N GLY A 296 28.34 18.91 -3.68
CA GLY A 296 29.13 18.72 -2.46
C GLY A 296 30.33 17.78 -2.59
N ARG A 297 30.56 17.16 -3.76
CA ARG A 297 31.73 16.32 -4.06
C ARG A 297 32.85 17.07 -4.83
N ARG A 298 32.66 18.35 -5.14
CA ARG A 298 33.65 19.19 -5.86
C ARG A 298 34.32 20.26 -4.99
N ILE A 299 34.43 20.02 -3.67
CA ILE A 299 35.32 20.76 -2.77
C ILE A 299 36.26 19.76 -2.12
#